data_AF-A0A9P4K3C5-F1
#
_entry.id   AF-A0A9P4K3C5-F1
#
_cell.length_a   1.000
_cell.length_b   1.000
_cell.length_c   1.000
_cell.angle_alpha   90.00
_cell.angle_beta   90.00
_cell.angle_gamma   90.00
#
_symmetry.space_group_name_H-M   'P 1'
#
loop_
_entity.id
_entity.type
_entity.pdbx_description
1 polymer ?
#
loop_
_entity_poly.entity_id
_entity_poly.type
_entity_poly.pdbx_seq_one_letter_code
_entity_poly.pdbx_strand_id
1 'polypeptide(L)'
;MAAPADKTIKSLDGKWVINKSISDSPDSVLALQGISWLTRKAINLATVTLHIKSYQAPPDGSPSDPPVTHFDISQTLTGGLSGTTEKRNLDWKWRPHSDWLFGDLRGRSRWTTFDELKKENAGKGSLEEDAVFLCEGWMEGAEVVESFVESEKGWTGWQVWGFVEVGGERRHARRFVVRKGESVERIRLVYDWAGKLDEAQCYCYRFVKRGDVSFGDDSVKESPNVEIASAPVVCAIERTPALLKKLSPEIKESVVEKLKKYHRVASIANEPQVIPALIGLNLTSSNTIASTSQPAFVQATKGLISKRAPKELHTNETN
;
A
#
# COMPACT_ATOMS: atom_id res chain seq x y z
N MET A 1 -4.33 -16.92 7.91
CA MET A 1 -5.33 -18.00 8.01
C MET A 1 -5.85 -18.31 6.62
N ALA A 2 -6.38 -19.51 6.42
CA ALA A 2 -7.12 -19.86 5.20
C ALA A 2 -8.26 -18.86 4.92
N ALA A 3 -8.56 -18.65 3.65
CA ALA A 3 -9.67 -17.83 3.21
C ALA A 3 -11.01 -18.53 3.55
N PRO A 4 -11.94 -17.83 4.22
CA PRO A 4 -13.28 -18.36 4.48
C PRO A 4 -13.99 -18.80 3.20
N ALA A 5 -14.86 -19.81 3.30
CA ALA A 5 -15.58 -20.37 2.15
C ALA A 5 -16.55 -19.35 1.49
N ASP A 6 -17.08 -18.39 2.25
CA ASP A 6 -17.94 -17.31 1.76
C ASP A 6 -17.18 -16.23 0.96
N LYS A 7 -15.84 -16.22 1.03
CA LYS A 7 -15.00 -15.29 0.27
C LYS A 7 -14.73 -15.86 -1.11
N THR A 8 -15.30 -15.23 -2.13
CA THR A 8 -15.09 -15.56 -3.55
C THR A 8 -14.37 -14.41 -4.25
N ILE A 9 -14.00 -14.58 -5.52
CA ILE A 9 -13.39 -13.48 -6.29
C ILE A 9 -14.35 -12.28 -6.41
N LYS A 10 -15.67 -12.53 -6.41
CA LYS A 10 -16.73 -11.50 -6.44
C LYS A 10 -17.02 -10.89 -5.06
N SER A 11 -16.45 -11.46 -3.99
CA SER A 11 -16.67 -11.04 -2.59
C SER A 11 -15.34 -10.99 -1.80
N LEU A 12 -14.32 -10.36 -2.37
CA LEU A 12 -12.97 -10.25 -1.78
C LEU A 12 -12.86 -9.26 -0.61
N ASP A 13 -13.95 -8.61 -0.21
CA ASP A 13 -13.95 -7.59 0.84
C ASP A 13 -13.31 -8.07 2.14
N GLY A 14 -12.25 -7.40 2.58
CA GLY A 14 -11.53 -7.76 3.81
C GLY A 14 -10.05 -7.35 3.83
N LYS A 15 -9.38 -7.81 4.88
CA LYS A 15 -7.94 -7.67 5.12
C LYS A 15 -7.22 -8.94 4.69
N TRP A 16 -6.18 -8.78 3.88
CA TRP A 16 -5.39 -9.89 3.33
C TRP A 16 -3.91 -9.60 3.52
N VAL A 17 -3.21 -10.43 4.30
CA VAL A 17 -1.79 -10.24 4.62
C VAL A 17 -0.96 -11.15 3.72
N ILE A 18 0.09 -10.61 3.09
CA ILE A 18 0.98 -11.43 2.26
C ILE A 18 1.66 -12.50 3.11
N ASN A 19 1.61 -13.74 2.62
CA ASN A 19 2.35 -14.85 3.22
C ASN A 19 3.65 -15.08 2.45
N LYS A 20 4.75 -14.53 2.97
CA LYS A 20 6.06 -14.55 2.30
C LYS A 20 6.69 -15.95 2.21
N SER A 21 6.34 -16.88 3.09
CA SER A 21 6.97 -18.22 3.07
C SER A 21 6.45 -19.11 1.94
N ILE A 22 5.26 -18.79 1.41
CA ILE A 22 4.61 -19.52 0.30
C ILE A 22 4.37 -18.66 -0.94
N SER A 23 4.86 -17.42 -0.91
CA SER A 23 4.89 -16.52 -2.07
C SER A 23 6.27 -16.56 -2.71
N ASP A 24 6.33 -16.27 -4.00
CA ASP A 24 7.59 -15.95 -4.64
C ASP A 24 8.10 -14.58 -4.15
N SER A 25 9.42 -14.38 -4.19
CA SER A 25 10.02 -13.10 -3.86
C SER A 25 9.68 -12.05 -4.93
N PRO A 26 9.22 -10.84 -4.55
CA PRO A 26 8.94 -9.78 -5.52
C PRO A 26 10.21 -9.05 -6.00
N ASP A 27 11.41 -9.40 -5.50
CA ASP A 27 12.65 -8.63 -5.78
C ASP A 27 13.00 -8.55 -7.27
N SER A 28 12.89 -9.65 -8.01
CA SER A 28 13.26 -9.69 -9.44
C SER A 28 12.31 -8.84 -10.27
N VAL A 29 11.00 -8.94 -10.01
CA VAL A 29 9.96 -8.10 -10.63
C VAL A 29 10.21 -6.62 -10.32
N LEU A 30 10.42 -6.26 -9.06
CA LEU A 30 10.70 -4.87 -8.68
C LEU A 30 12.00 -4.35 -9.32
N ALA A 31 13.02 -5.20 -9.46
CA ALA A 31 14.26 -4.84 -10.13
C ALA A 31 14.03 -4.57 -11.63
N LEU A 32 13.26 -5.44 -12.31
CA LEU A 32 12.88 -5.27 -13.71
C LEU A 32 12.11 -3.96 -13.95
N GLN A 33 11.25 -3.58 -13.01
CA GLN A 33 10.48 -2.32 -13.01
C GLN A 33 11.34 -1.07 -12.71
N GLY A 34 12.62 -1.24 -12.39
CA GLY A 34 13.56 -0.15 -12.12
C GLY A 34 13.52 0.39 -10.70
N ILE A 35 12.94 -0.35 -9.74
CA ILE A 35 12.92 0.04 -8.33
C ILE A 35 14.32 -0.08 -7.74
N SER A 36 14.79 0.93 -7.00
CA SER A 36 16.14 0.95 -6.44
C SER A 36 16.38 -0.20 -5.47
N TRP A 37 17.62 -0.71 -5.41
CA TRP A 37 17.99 -1.85 -4.55
C TRP A 37 17.61 -1.64 -3.07
N LEU A 38 17.82 -0.43 -2.54
CA LEU A 38 17.48 -0.11 -1.15
C LEU A 38 15.97 -0.19 -0.92
N THR A 39 15.16 0.38 -1.83
CA THR A 39 13.70 0.31 -1.75
C THR A 39 13.21 -1.14 -1.83
N ARG A 40 13.79 -1.97 -2.70
CA ARG A 40 13.43 -3.39 -2.78
C ARG A 40 13.76 -4.15 -1.50
N LYS A 41 14.90 -3.89 -0.87
CA LYS A 41 15.25 -4.49 0.42
C LYS A 41 14.27 -4.08 1.52
N ALA A 42 13.88 -2.81 1.57
CA ALA A 42 12.86 -2.35 2.52
C ALA A 42 11.50 -3.05 2.29
N ILE A 43 11.05 -3.17 1.04
CA ILE A 43 9.81 -3.88 0.69
C ILE A 43 9.88 -5.36 1.07
N ASN A 44 11.02 -6.02 0.79
CA ASN A 44 11.21 -7.43 1.13
C ASN A 44 11.22 -7.68 2.64
N LEU A 45 11.60 -6.70 3.47
CA LEU A 45 11.50 -6.79 4.93
C LEU A 45 10.08 -6.49 5.42
N ALA A 46 9.36 -5.57 4.78
CA ALA A 46 8.03 -5.14 5.20
C ALA A 46 6.92 -6.14 4.84
N THR A 47 5.99 -6.35 5.77
CA THR A 47 4.79 -7.15 5.52
C THR A 47 3.72 -6.30 4.86
N VAL A 48 3.23 -6.74 3.70
CA VAL A 48 2.17 -6.07 2.93
C VAL A 48 0.80 -6.58 3.40
N THR A 49 -0.10 -5.66 3.72
CA THR A 49 -1.52 -5.96 3.98
C THR A 49 -2.40 -5.22 2.99
N LEU A 50 -3.22 -5.96 2.25
CA LEU A 50 -4.25 -5.43 1.36
C LEU A 50 -5.55 -5.23 2.13
N HIS A 51 -6.15 -4.06 1.98
CA HIS A 51 -7.50 -3.75 2.40
C HIS A 51 -8.34 -3.63 1.14
N ILE A 52 -9.15 -4.64 0.86
CA ILE A 52 -9.92 -4.74 -0.39
C ILE A 52 -11.36 -4.39 -0.10
N LYS A 53 -11.92 -3.47 -0.88
CA LYS A 53 -13.34 -3.14 -0.91
C LYS A 53 -13.87 -3.28 -2.34
N SER A 54 -15.02 -3.92 -2.50
CA SER A 54 -15.73 -4.06 -3.77
C SER A 54 -17.12 -3.45 -3.71
N TYR A 55 -17.59 -2.87 -4.82
CA TYR A 55 -18.93 -2.29 -4.93
C TYR A 55 -19.34 -2.14 -6.40
N GLN A 56 -20.64 -1.97 -6.65
CA GLN A 56 -21.16 -1.59 -7.97
C GLN A 56 -21.33 -0.08 -8.03
N ALA A 57 -20.80 0.57 -9.07
CA ALA A 57 -21.00 1.98 -9.34
C ALA A 57 -20.73 2.28 -10.82
N PRO A 58 -21.24 3.39 -11.38
CA PRO A 58 -20.82 3.86 -12.69
C PRO A 58 -19.29 3.96 -12.79
N PRO A 59 -18.69 3.62 -13.93
CA PRO A 59 -17.25 3.70 -14.10
C PRO A 59 -16.72 5.13 -13.97
N ASP A 60 -15.53 5.28 -13.38
CA ASP A 60 -14.88 6.59 -13.28
C ASP A 60 -14.68 7.19 -14.68
N GLY A 61 -15.01 8.47 -14.80
CA GLY A 61 -14.95 9.22 -16.06
C GLY A 61 -16.16 9.00 -16.98
N SER A 62 -17.12 8.15 -16.61
CA SER A 62 -18.34 7.89 -17.41
C SER A 62 -19.56 7.66 -16.50
N PRO A 63 -20.04 8.70 -15.78
CA PRO A 63 -21.08 8.56 -14.77
C PRO A 63 -22.46 8.18 -15.33
N SER A 64 -22.66 8.29 -16.65
CA SER A 64 -23.88 7.89 -17.34
C SER A 64 -23.88 6.43 -17.81
N ASP A 65 -22.73 5.75 -17.77
CA ASP A 65 -22.63 4.34 -18.17
C ASP A 65 -23.24 3.44 -17.08
N PRO A 66 -23.70 2.21 -17.43
CA PRO A 66 -24.19 1.24 -16.46
C PRO A 66 -23.15 0.95 -15.36
N PRO A 67 -23.59 0.61 -14.13
CA PRO A 67 -22.67 0.24 -13.06
C PRO A 67 -21.77 -0.94 -13.45
N VAL A 68 -20.51 -0.82 -13.08
CA VAL A 68 -19.51 -1.89 -13.20
C VAL A 68 -18.98 -2.25 -11.82
N THR A 69 -18.24 -3.34 -11.72
CA THR A 69 -17.59 -3.70 -10.46
C THR A 69 -16.38 -2.80 -10.23
N HIS A 70 -16.33 -2.17 -9.06
CA HIS A 70 -15.19 -1.41 -8.57
C HIS A 70 -14.43 -2.24 -7.54
N PHE A 71 -13.10 -2.20 -7.61
CA PHE A 71 -12.21 -2.67 -6.55
C PHE A 71 -11.33 -1.52 -6.07
N ASP A 72 -11.50 -1.14 -4.80
CA ASP A 72 -10.64 -0.22 -4.07
C ASP A 72 -9.70 -1.04 -3.18
N ILE A 73 -8.40 -0.99 -3.45
CA ILE A 73 -7.39 -1.76 -2.73
C ILE A 73 -6.39 -0.79 -2.13
N SER A 74 -6.39 -0.69 -0.80
CA SER A 74 -5.34 0.05 -0.08
C SER A 74 -4.31 -0.92 0.46
N GLN A 75 -3.07 -0.77 0.00
CA GLN A 75 -1.95 -1.54 0.50
C GLN A 75 -1.31 -0.78 1.67
N THR A 76 -0.92 -1.50 2.70
CA THR A 76 -0.16 -0.96 3.83
C THR A 76 1.07 -1.82 4.05
N LEU A 77 2.17 -1.17 4.41
CA LEU A 77 3.44 -1.84 4.69
C LEU A 77 3.82 -1.60 6.15
N THR A 78 4.27 -2.64 6.83
CA THR A 78 4.82 -2.50 8.19
C THR A 78 6.07 -1.62 8.20
N GLY A 79 6.40 -1.05 9.36
CA GLY A 79 7.62 -0.25 9.53
C GLY A 79 7.50 1.21 9.08
N GLY A 80 6.27 1.70 8.85
CA GLY A 80 6.00 3.09 8.50
C GLY A 80 6.26 3.45 7.04
N LEU A 81 6.47 2.45 6.18
CA LEU A 81 6.58 2.66 4.73
C LEU A 81 5.22 3.04 4.14
N SER A 82 5.22 4.03 3.25
CA SER A 82 4.03 4.43 2.51
C SER A 82 3.50 3.27 1.68
N GLY A 83 2.21 3.01 1.79
CA GLY A 83 1.49 2.09 0.93
C GLY A 83 1.20 2.67 -0.46
N THR A 84 0.55 1.87 -1.29
CA THR A 84 -0.06 2.30 -2.55
C THR A 84 -1.57 2.07 -2.50
N THR A 85 -2.33 2.69 -3.41
CA THR A 85 -3.77 2.46 -3.52
C THR A 85 -4.12 2.20 -4.97
N GLU A 86 -4.78 1.09 -5.24
CA GLU A 86 -5.22 0.70 -6.57
C GLU A 86 -6.74 0.85 -6.64
N LYS A 87 -7.24 1.59 -7.64
CA LYS A 87 -8.68 1.68 -7.94
C LYS A 87 -8.91 1.08 -9.31
N ARG A 88 -9.79 0.08 -9.39
CA ARG A 88 -10.05 -0.65 -10.62
C ARG A 88 -11.53 -0.66 -10.93
N ASN A 89 -11.85 -0.33 -12.18
CA ASN A 89 -13.20 -0.45 -12.74
C ASN A 89 -13.14 -1.61 -13.74
N LEU A 90 -13.98 -2.61 -13.55
CA LEU A 90 -13.95 -3.84 -14.36
C LEU A 90 -14.72 -3.67 -15.68
N ASP A 91 -14.22 -2.81 -16.56
CA ASP A 91 -14.80 -2.47 -17.87
C ASP A 91 -13.77 -2.51 -19.01
N TRP A 92 -12.55 -2.98 -18.73
CA TRP A 92 -11.42 -3.06 -19.64
C TRP A 92 -10.98 -1.75 -20.31
N LYS A 93 -11.37 -0.58 -19.76
CA LYS A 93 -10.92 0.73 -20.25
C LYS A 93 -9.65 1.18 -19.53
N TRP A 94 -8.73 1.77 -20.30
CA TRP A 94 -7.49 2.35 -19.78
C TRP A 94 -7.76 3.55 -18.88
N ARG A 95 -7.13 3.58 -17.70
CA ARG A 95 -7.17 4.70 -16.77
C ARG A 95 -5.79 5.02 -16.23
N PRO A 96 -5.46 6.31 -16.04
CA PRO A 96 -4.19 6.71 -15.45
C PRO A 96 -4.14 6.34 -13.98
N HIS A 97 -2.93 6.06 -13.50
CA HIS A 97 -2.61 5.83 -12.11
C HIS A 97 -1.20 6.34 -11.85
N SER A 98 -1.00 6.95 -10.69
CA SER A 98 0.32 7.45 -10.28
C SER A 98 0.51 7.13 -8.81
N ASP A 99 1.68 6.60 -8.47
CA ASP A 99 2.08 6.34 -7.10
C ASP A 99 3.60 6.55 -6.93
N TRP A 100 4.05 6.62 -5.68
CA TRP A 100 5.44 6.92 -5.35
C TRP A 100 6.42 5.79 -5.72
N LEU A 101 5.93 4.55 -5.82
CA LEU A 101 6.74 3.36 -6.03
C LEU A 101 6.94 3.13 -7.54
N PHE A 102 5.85 3.09 -8.30
CA PHE A 102 5.87 2.78 -9.73
C PHE A 102 5.91 4.03 -10.62
N GLY A 103 5.53 5.20 -10.10
CA GLY A 103 5.40 6.43 -10.88
C GLY A 103 4.13 6.42 -11.72
N ASP A 104 4.16 7.07 -12.88
CA ASP A 104 3.02 7.16 -13.79
C ASP A 104 2.85 5.88 -14.62
N LEU A 105 1.62 5.37 -14.60
CA LEU A 105 1.20 4.20 -15.35
C LEU A 105 -0.26 4.34 -15.79
N ARG A 106 -0.68 3.49 -16.72
CA ARG A 106 -2.10 3.27 -17.01
C ARG A 106 -2.45 1.82 -16.78
N GLY A 107 -3.66 1.60 -16.28
CA GLY A 107 -4.18 0.27 -15.99
C GLY A 107 -5.57 0.06 -16.59
N ARG A 108 -5.91 -1.19 -16.84
CA ARG A 108 -7.26 -1.65 -17.16
C ARG A 108 -7.51 -2.99 -16.50
N SER A 109 -8.77 -3.28 -16.22
CA SER A 109 -9.15 -4.51 -15.54
C SER A 109 -10.52 -5.00 -15.99
N ARG A 110 -10.76 -6.31 -15.97
CA ARG A 110 -12.03 -6.94 -16.38
C ARG A 110 -12.29 -8.24 -15.65
N TRP A 111 -13.53 -8.69 -15.74
CA TRP A 111 -13.88 -10.10 -15.59
C TRP A 111 -13.52 -10.87 -16.86
N THR A 112 -13.01 -12.08 -16.73
CA THR A 112 -12.78 -13.03 -17.83
C THR A 112 -12.69 -14.45 -17.29
N THR A 113 -12.52 -15.45 -18.16
CA THR A 113 -12.29 -16.85 -17.79
C THR A 113 -10.87 -17.28 -18.18
N PHE A 114 -10.37 -18.38 -17.61
CA PHE A 114 -9.08 -18.93 -18.03
C PHE A 114 -9.09 -19.39 -19.50
N ASP A 115 -10.21 -19.91 -19.99
CA ASP A 115 -10.36 -20.37 -21.37
C ASP A 115 -10.36 -19.20 -22.35
N GLU A 116 -11.04 -18.10 -22.02
CA GLU A 116 -11.00 -16.85 -22.79
C GLU A 116 -9.58 -16.27 -22.82
N LEU A 117 -8.92 -16.20 -21.66
CA LEU A 117 -7.54 -15.71 -21.55
C LEU A 117 -6.58 -16.50 -22.45
N LYS A 118 -6.65 -17.83 -22.41
CA LYS A 118 -5.82 -18.69 -23.26
C LYS A 118 -6.19 -18.53 -24.74
N LYS A 119 -7.48 -18.54 -25.07
CA LYS A 119 -7.97 -18.41 -26.45
C LYS A 119 -7.57 -17.08 -27.07
N GLU A 120 -7.70 -15.98 -26.35
CA GLU A 120 -7.32 -14.65 -26.83
C GLU A 120 -5.82 -14.53 -27.09
N ASN A 121 -4.98 -15.37 -26.46
CA ASN A 121 -3.53 -15.30 -26.56
C ASN A 121 -2.89 -16.48 -27.30
N ALA A 122 -3.67 -17.44 -27.78
CA ALA A 122 -3.21 -18.55 -28.58
C ALA A 122 -2.51 -18.07 -29.87
N GLY A 123 -1.35 -18.64 -30.17
CA GLY A 123 -0.54 -18.28 -31.33
C GLY A 123 0.22 -16.97 -31.21
N LYS A 124 0.22 -16.30 -30.04
CA LYS A 124 0.92 -15.02 -29.82
C LYS A 124 2.32 -15.17 -29.21
N GLY A 125 2.94 -16.35 -29.36
CA GLY A 125 4.30 -16.63 -28.90
C GLY A 125 4.45 -16.40 -27.39
N SER A 126 5.34 -15.47 -27.00
CA SER A 126 5.63 -15.18 -25.60
C SER A 126 4.40 -14.79 -24.75
N LEU A 127 3.35 -14.20 -25.36
CA LEU A 127 2.10 -13.88 -24.67
C LEU A 127 1.25 -15.11 -24.39
N GLU A 128 1.35 -16.15 -25.22
CA GLU A 128 0.70 -17.44 -24.98
C GLU A 128 1.30 -18.13 -23.76
N GLU A 129 2.63 -18.16 -23.66
CA GLU A 129 3.35 -18.70 -22.50
C GLU A 129 2.96 -17.96 -21.20
N ASP A 130 2.82 -16.64 -21.27
CA ASP A 130 2.40 -15.82 -20.15
C ASP A 130 0.95 -16.11 -19.73
N ALA A 131 0.05 -16.22 -20.70
CA ALA A 131 -1.34 -16.57 -20.46
C ALA A 131 -1.46 -17.96 -19.81
N VAL A 132 -0.67 -18.93 -20.28
CA VAL A 132 -0.59 -20.27 -19.68
C VAL A 132 -0.15 -20.17 -18.21
N PHE A 133 0.97 -19.48 -17.93
CA PHE A 133 1.44 -19.29 -16.57
C PHE A 133 0.39 -18.62 -15.67
N LEU A 134 -0.30 -17.58 -16.16
CA LEU A 134 -1.32 -16.86 -15.39
C LEU A 134 -2.54 -17.73 -15.07
N CYS A 135 -2.84 -18.75 -15.88
CA CYS A 135 -4.03 -19.59 -15.74
C CYS A 135 -3.80 -20.92 -15.00
N GLU A 136 -2.60 -21.17 -14.48
CA GLU A 136 -2.26 -22.46 -13.85
C GLU A 136 -2.51 -22.52 -12.33
N GLY A 137 -2.82 -23.71 -11.83
CA GLY A 137 -2.78 -24.04 -10.39
C GLY A 137 -3.81 -23.31 -9.51
N TRP A 138 -4.96 -22.94 -10.07
CA TRP A 138 -6.08 -22.35 -9.34
C TRP A 138 -7.07 -23.43 -8.89
N MET A 139 -7.71 -23.24 -7.73
CA MET A 139 -8.66 -24.24 -7.18
C MET A 139 -9.93 -24.34 -8.01
N GLU A 140 -10.60 -23.21 -8.23
CA GLU A 140 -11.83 -23.10 -9.02
C GLU A 140 -11.99 -21.65 -9.48
N GLY A 141 -12.69 -21.45 -10.60
CA GLY A 141 -13.12 -20.13 -11.06
C GLY A 141 -13.51 -20.16 -12.52
N ALA A 142 -14.82 -20.17 -12.81
CA ALA A 142 -15.32 -19.85 -14.14
C ALA A 142 -14.89 -18.43 -14.53
N GLU A 143 -14.98 -17.47 -13.60
CA GLU A 143 -14.54 -16.09 -13.78
C GLU A 143 -13.41 -15.69 -12.83
N VAL A 144 -12.47 -14.90 -13.34
CA VAL A 144 -11.32 -14.31 -12.64
C VAL A 144 -11.23 -12.81 -12.93
N VAL A 145 -10.49 -12.09 -12.08
CA VAL A 145 -10.12 -10.70 -12.36
C VAL A 145 -8.80 -10.70 -13.11
N GLU A 146 -8.82 -10.12 -14.31
CA GLU A 146 -7.64 -9.80 -15.08
C GLU A 146 -7.32 -8.31 -14.94
N SER A 147 -6.05 -7.99 -14.73
CA SER A 147 -5.55 -6.61 -14.71
C SER A 147 -4.30 -6.52 -15.57
N PHE A 148 -4.22 -5.49 -16.40
CA PHE A 148 -3.06 -5.21 -17.23
C PHE A 148 -2.64 -3.75 -17.07
N VAL A 149 -1.34 -3.51 -16.88
CA VAL A 149 -0.75 -2.19 -16.69
C VAL A 149 0.40 -1.94 -17.64
N GLU A 150 0.52 -0.69 -18.06
CA GLU A 150 1.65 -0.17 -18.85
C GLU A 150 2.24 1.02 -18.12
N SER A 151 3.54 0.97 -17.86
CA SER A 151 4.27 2.08 -17.25
C SER A 151 4.94 2.96 -18.31
N GLU A 152 5.02 4.26 -18.05
CA GLU A 152 5.82 5.19 -18.86
C GLU A 152 7.32 4.83 -18.84
N LYS A 153 7.77 4.02 -17.87
CA LYS A 153 9.14 3.49 -17.77
C LYS A 153 9.40 2.26 -18.65
N GLY A 154 8.46 1.91 -19.54
CA GLY A 154 8.63 0.91 -20.60
C GLY A 154 8.46 -0.55 -20.17
N TRP A 155 7.91 -0.81 -18.97
CA TRP A 155 7.56 -2.15 -18.53
C TRP A 155 6.03 -2.34 -18.51
N THR A 156 5.59 -3.58 -18.71
CA THR A 156 4.18 -3.98 -18.61
C THR A 156 4.00 -4.98 -17.47
N GLY A 157 2.83 -4.96 -16.86
CA GLY A 157 2.46 -5.89 -15.80
C GLY A 157 1.11 -6.52 -16.11
N TRP A 158 1.08 -7.84 -16.22
CA TRP A 158 -0.14 -8.62 -16.41
C TRP A 158 -0.42 -9.45 -15.18
N GLN A 159 -1.65 -9.41 -14.70
CA GLN A 159 -2.01 -9.97 -13.41
C GLN A 159 -3.36 -10.69 -13.49
N VAL A 160 -3.43 -11.86 -12.87
CA VAL A 160 -4.67 -12.64 -12.69
C VAL A 160 -4.85 -12.98 -11.21
N TRP A 161 -6.08 -12.83 -10.72
CA TRP A 161 -6.43 -13.05 -9.32
C TRP A 161 -7.34 -14.25 -9.18
N GLY A 162 -7.16 -14.99 -8.09
CA GLY A 162 -7.99 -16.15 -7.82
C GLY A 162 -7.73 -16.73 -6.43
N PHE A 163 -8.12 -17.98 -6.28
CA PHE A 163 -7.85 -18.79 -5.09
C PHE A 163 -7.03 -20.02 -5.46
N VAL A 164 -6.06 -20.33 -4.61
CA VAL A 164 -5.16 -21.48 -4.75
C VAL A 164 -5.23 -22.32 -3.48
N GLU A 165 -4.97 -23.62 -3.63
CA GLU A 165 -4.80 -24.51 -2.49
C GLU A 165 -3.31 -24.65 -2.23
N VAL A 166 -2.87 -24.36 -1.00
CA VAL A 166 -1.48 -24.54 -0.61
C VAL A 166 -1.44 -25.21 0.76
N GLY A 167 -0.99 -26.46 0.80
CA GLY A 167 -0.97 -27.26 2.02
C GLY A 167 -2.36 -27.57 2.58
N GLY A 168 -3.34 -27.84 1.70
CA GLY A 168 -4.74 -28.12 2.08
C GLY A 168 -5.53 -26.88 2.53
N GLU A 169 -4.90 -25.70 2.54
CA GLU A 169 -5.57 -24.44 2.86
C GLU A 169 -5.84 -23.61 1.61
N ARG A 170 -7.09 -23.17 1.46
CA ARG A 170 -7.50 -22.21 0.45
C ARG A 170 -6.96 -20.83 0.76
N ARG A 171 -6.28 -20.19 -0.18
CA ARG A 171 -5.72 -18.84 -0.03
C ARG A 171 -6.00 -17.96 -1.24
N HIS A 172 -6.14 -16.65 -1.02
CA HIS A 172 -6.21 -15.69 -2.12
C HIS A 172 -4.81 -15.57 -2.74
N ALA A 173 -4.71 -15.57 -4.06
CA ALA A 173 -3.44 -15.36 -4.73
C ALA A 173 -3.59 -14.43 -5.95
N ARG A 174 -2.47 -13.83 -6.30
CA ARG A 174 -2.30 -13.03 -7.51
C ARG A 174 -1.05 -13.53 -8.24
N ARG A 175 -1.20 -13.93 -9.49
CA ARG A 175 -0.08 -14.22 -10.38
C ARG A 175 0.24 -12.99 -11.19
N PHE A 176 1.53 -12.77 -11.43
CA PHE A 176 2.04 -11.64 -12.20
C PHE A 176 3.00 -12.15 -13.26
N VAL A 177 2.91 -11.53 -14.43
CA VAL A 177 3.94 -11.54 -15.46
C VAL A 177 4.33 -10.09 -15.68
N VAL A 178 5.61 -9.77 -15.49
CA VAL A 178 6.14 -8.43 -15.78
C VAL A 178 7.15 -8.54 -16.88
N ARG A 179 7.01 -7.69 -17.90
CA ARG A 179 7.92 -7.63 -19.05
C ARG A 179 8.56 -6.27 -19.19
N LYS A 180 9.79 -6.26 -19.67
CA LYS A 180 10.49 -5.05 -20.15
C LYS A 180 11.40 -5.44 -21.31
N GLY A 181 11.02 -5.06 -22.52
CA GLY A 181 11.64 -5.61 -23.73
C GLY A 181 11.51 -7.14 -23.76
N GLU A 182 12.62 -7.84 -23.95
CA GLU A 182 12.66 -9.31 -24.00
C GLU A 182 12.72 -9.98 -22.62
N SER A 183 13.01 -9.22 -21.56
CA SER A 183 13.08 -9.74 -20.20
C SER A 183 11.68 -9.96 -19.62
N VAL A 184 11.49 -11.09 -18.93
CA VAL A 184 10.23 -11.46 -18.27
C VAL A 184 10.50 -12.02 -16.88
N GLU A 185 9.69 -11.59 -15.92
CA GLU A 185 9.68 -12.12 -14.56
C GLU A 185 8.26 -12.58 -14.22
N ARG A 186 8.14 -13.77 -13.63
CA ARG A 186 6.86 -14.41 -13.32
C ARG A 186 6.84 -14.79 -11.84
N ILE A 187 5.83 -14.30 -11.12
CA ILE A 187 5.73 -14.53 -9.68
C ILE A 187 4.28 -14.81 -9.27
N ARG A 188 4.12 -15.50 -8.15
CA ARG A 188 2.86 -15.70 -7.45
C ARG A 188 2.95 -15.15 -6.03
N LEU A 189 2.08 -14.20 -5.72
CA LEU A 189 1.91 -13.69 -4.36
C LEU A 189 0.66 -14.32 -3.74
N VAL A 190 0.80 -14.87 -2.54
CA VAL A 190 -0.25 -15.58 -1.80
C VAL A 190 -0.56 -14.80 -0.53
N TYR A 191 -1.85 -14.68 -0.23
CA TYR A 191 -2.36 -13.88 0.88
C TYR A 191 -3.19 -14.73 1.83
N ASP A 192 -2.89 -14.55 3.11
CA ASP A 192 -3.66 -15.05 4.22
C ASP A 192 -4.83 -14.11 4.53
N TRP A 193 -5.98 -14.70 4.86
CA TRP A 193 -7.09 -13.96 5.42
C TRP A 193 -6.73 -13.41 6.80
N ALA A 194 -6.98 -12.11 7.00
CA ALA A 194 -6.70 -11.37 8.23
C ALA A 194 -7.95 -10.67 8.81
N GLY A 195 -9.14 -11.02 8.33
CA GLY A 195 -10.42 -10.56 8.89
C GLY A 195 -11.18 -9.58 7.99
N LYS A 196 -12.38 -9.21 8.42
CA LYS A 196 -13.23 -8.23 7.73
C LYS A 196 -12.58 -6.84 7.80
N LEU A 197 -12.94 -5.94 6.88
CA LEU A 197 -12.62 -4.54 7.03
C LEU A 197 -13.31 -4.01 8.30
N ASP A 198 -12.58 -3.32 9.16
CA ASP A 198 -13.19 -2.75 10.37
C ASP A 198 -14.07 -1.55 9.96
N GLU A 199 -15.34 -1.52 10.34
CA GLU A 199 -16.27 -0.43 9.96
C GLU A 199 -15.75 0.97 10.42
N ALA A 200 -14.98 1.01 11.51
CA ALA A 200 -14.33 2.20 12.02
C ALA A 200 -13.22 2.75 11.08
N GLN A 201 -12.48 1.89 10.37
CA GLN A 201 -11.50 2.34 9.36
C GLN A 201 -12.19 2.96 8.14
N CYS A 202 -13.36 2.44 7.75
CA CYS A 202 -14.18 3.04 6.69
C CYS A 202 -14.65 4.45 7.06
N TYR A 203 -15.00 4.72 8.32
CA TYR A 203 -15.36 6.06 8.78
C TYR A 203 -14.18 7.03 8.72
N CYS A 204 -13.00 6.66 9.23
CA CYS A 204 -11.81 7.50 9.13
C CYS A 204 -11.42 7.82 7.67
N TYR A 205 -11.51 6.84 6.76
CA TYR A 205 -11.19 7.07 5.34
C TYR A 205 -12.23 7.97 4.65
N ARG A 206 -13.50 7.92 5.08
CA ARG A 206 -14.59 8.77 4.57
C ARG A 206 -14.46 10.22 5.06
N PHE A 207 -14.03 10.42 6.31
CA PHE A 207 -13.70 11.75 6.86
C PHE A 207 -12.52 12.40 6.12
N VAL A 208 -11.46 11.63 5.84
CA VAL A 208 -10.30 12.14 5.10
C VAL A 208 -10.62 12.49 3.65
N LYS A 209 -11.50 11.74 2.97
CA LYS A 209 -11.90 12.01 1.57
C LYS A 209 -12.84 13.21 1.39
N ARG A 210 -13.59 13.64 2.42
CA ARG A 210 -14.58 14.73 2.28
C ARG A 210 -14.05 16.13 2.59
N GLY A 211 -12.82 16.29 3.10
CA GLY A 211 -12.31 17.60 3.54
C GLY A 211 -12.99 18.14 4.80
N ASP A 212 -14.12 17.56 5.21
CA ASP A 212 -14.82 17.87 6.46
C ASP A 212 -14.27 16.99 7.58
N VAL A 213 -13.31 17.50 8.35
CA VAL A 213 -13.01 16.99 9.68
C VAL A 213 -14.10 17.51 10.63
N SER A 214 -15.23 16.81 10.75
CA SER A 214 -16.20 17.10 11.82
C SER A 214 -15.79 16.37 13.09
N PHE A 215 -15.37 17.13 14.10
CA PHE A 215 -15.24 16.65 15.47
C PHE A 215 -16.63 16.69 16.12
N GLY A 216 -17.16 15.52 16.50
CA GLY A 216 -18.31 15.40 17.38
C GLY A 216 -19.68 15.48 16.70
N ASP A 217 -20.37 14.35 16.65
CA ASP A 217 -21.82 14.33 16.81
C ASP A 217 -22.07 13.83 18.24
N ASP A 218 -22.63 14.67 19.09
CA ASP A 218 -22.88 14.40 20.52
C ASP A 218 -23.91 13.27 20.76
N SER A 219 -24.43 12.66 19.69
CA SER A 219 -25.34 11.52 19.76
C SER A 219 -24.68 10.14 19.75
N VAL A 220 -23.36 10.03 19.49
CA VAL A 220 -22.65 8.74 19.48
C VAL A 220 -21.97 8.48 20.83
N LYS A 221 -22.67 7.78 21.74
CA LYS A 221 -22.21 7.50 23.11
C LYS A 221 -21.11 6.45 23.26
N GLU A 222 -20.66 5.80 22.19
CA GLU A 222 -19.54 4.87 22.24
C GLU A 222 -18.63 5.10 21.03
N SER A 223 -17.57 5.89 21.21
CA SER A 223 -16.49 6.00 20.24
C SER A 223 -15.64 4.73 20.27
N PRO A 224 -15.54 3.95 19.18
CA PRO A 224 -14.57 2.86 19.13
C PRO A 224 -13.18 3.49 19.14
N ASN A 225 -12.30 2.99 20.03
CA ASN A 225 -10.92 3.44 20.23
C ASN A 225 -10.20 3.81 18.93
N VAL A 226 -10.33 5.06 18.49
CA VAL A 226 -9.45 5.65 17.49
C VAL A 226 -8.12 5.76 18.19
N GLU A 227 -7.08 5.10 17.69
CA GLU A 227 -5.72 5.49 18.07
C GLU A 227 -5.51 6.91 17.54
N ILE A 228 -5.77 7.91 18.40
CA ILE A 228 -5.83 9.36 18.10
C ILE A 228 -4.47 9.92 17.63
N ALA A 229 -3.47 9.04 17.49
CA ALA A 229 -2.13 9.35 17.03
C ALA A 229 -1.69 8.37 15.91
N SER A 230 -2.59 7.98 15.02
CA SER A 230 -2.24 7.21 13.82
C SER A 230 -1.56 8.10 12.75
N ALA A 231 -0.79 7.51 11.84
CA ALA A 231 -0.07 8.23 10.79
C ALA A 231 -0.95 9.21 9.97
N PRO A 232 -2.23 8.89 9.64
CA PRO A 232 -3.14 9.84 8.98
C PRO A 232 -3.41 11.10 9.80
N VAL A 233 -3.51 11.00 11.13
CA VAL A 233 -3.73 12.16 12.03
C VAL A 233 -2.49 13.05 12.04
N VAL A 234 -1.30 12.43 12.10
CA VAL A 234 -0.01 13.13 12.04
C VAL A 234 0.13 13.88 10.71
N CYS A 235 -0.15 13.23 9.57
CA CYS A 235 -0.09 13.88 8.26
C CYS A 235 -1.15 14.98 8.06
N ALA A 236 -2.35 14.83 8.65
CA ALA A 236 -3.39 15.86 8.59
C ALA A 236 -2.98 17.12 9.38
N ILE A 237 -2.31 16.94 10.53
CA ILE A 237 -1.84 18.06 11.35
C ILE A 237 -0.63 18.75 10.72
N GLU A 238 0.28 18.04 10.05
CA GLU A 238 1.34 18.68 9.25
C GLU A 238 0.78 19.60 8.16
N ARG A 239 -0.29 19.17 7.49
CA ARG A 239 -0.94 19.95 6.42
C ARG A 239 -1.80 21.09 6.95
N THR A 240 -2.21 21.02 8.22
CA THR A 240 -3.05 22.04 8.85
C THR A 240 -2.69 22.21 10.34
N PRO A 241 -1.59 22.90 10.67
CA PRO A 241 -1.09 23.01 12.04
C PRO A 241 -2.08 23.61 13.04
N ALA A 242 -3.04 24.42 12.57
CA ALA A 242 -4.11 24.97 13.37
C ALA A 242 -5.00 23.90 14.05
N LEU A 243 -5.05 22.68 13.51
CA LEU A 243 -5.79 21.56 14.09
C LEU A 243 -5.22 21.12 15.46
N LEU A 244 -3.92 21.33 15.70
CA LEU A 244 -3.27 21.00 16.97
C LEU A 244 -3.84 21.82 18.15
N LYS A 245 -4.32 23.05 17.88
CA LYS A 245 -4.94 23.93 18.89
C LYS A 245 -6.33 23.46 19.33
N LYS A 246 -6.95 22.53 18.58
CA LYS A 246 -8.29 21.99 18.85
C LYS A 246 -8.27 20.66 19.63
N LEU A 247 -7.09 20.11 19.91
CA LEU A 247 -6.94 18.85 20.65
C LEU A 247 -6.98 19.08 22.16
N SER A 248 -7.47 18.07 22.90
CA SER A 248 -7.33 18.06 24.36
C SER A 248 -5.85 18.02 24.75
N PRO A 249 -5.47 18.56 25.92
CA PRO A 249 -4.07 18.59 26.37
C PRO A 249 -3.38 17.22 26.33
N GLU A 250 -4.08 16.16 26.75
CA GLU A 250 -3.57 14.79 26.84
C GLU A 250 -3.30 14.20 25.44
N ILE A 251 -4.18 14.49 24.48
CA ILE A 251 -4.04 14.03 23.09
C ILE A 251 -2.97 14.83 22.37
N LYS A 252 -2.89 16.14 22.63
CA LYS A 252 -1.93 17.05 22.03
C LYS A 252 -0.50 16.62 22.33
N GLU A 253 -0.22 16.21 23.57
CA GLU A 253 1.11 15.72 23.96
C GLU A 253 1.53 14.46 23.19
N SER A 254 0.64 13.46 23.11
CA SER A 254 0.86 12.21 22.36
C SER A 254 1.09 12.44 20.86
N VAL A 255 0.31 13.34 20.25
CA VAL A 255 0.43 13.72 18.84
C VAL A 255 1.71 14.50 18.56
N VAL A 256 2.09 15.44 19.44
CA VAL A 256 3.34 16.20 19.34
C VAL A 256 4.55 15.28 19.42
N GLU A 257 4.55 14.28 20.31
CA GLU A 257 5.62 13.28 20.38
C GLU A 257 5.75 12.46 19.10
N LYS A 258 4.62 12.08 18.47
CA LYS A 258 4.67 11.37 17.18
C LYS A 258 5.08 12.27 16.01
N LEU A 259 4.73 13.56 16.01
CA LEU A 259 5.21 14.54 15.03
C LEU A 259 6.72 14.72 15.13
N LYS A 260 7.26 14.85 16.36
CA LYS A 260 8.72 14.90 16.59
C LYS A 260 9.41 13.66 16.03
N LYS A 261 8.84 12.48 16.26
CA LYS A 261 9.34 11.22 15.70
C LYS A 261 9.33 11.22 14.17
N TYR A 262 8.23 11.65 13.56
CA TYR A 262 8.10 11.71 12.10
C TYR A 262 9.10 12.70 11.48
N HIS A 263 9.20 13.92 12.02
CA HIS A 263 10.13 14.93 11.50
C HIS A 263 11.61 14.53 11.67
N ARG A 264 11.98 13.85 12.76
CA ARG A 264 13.35 13.33 12.93
C ARG A 264 13.69 12.30 11.87
N VAL A 265 12.81 11.33 11.64
CA VAL A 265 13.02 10.31 10.61
C VAL A 265 13.05 10.94 9.22
N ALA A 266 12.15 11.89 8.93
CA ALA A 266 12.12 12.61 7.65
C ALA A 266 13.39 13.44 7.41
N SER A 267 13.96 14.07 8.45
CA SER A 267 15.19 14.87 8.35
C SER A 267 16.44 14.05 7.98
N ILE A 268 16.43 12.74 8.28
CA ILE A 268 17.54 11.81 7.99
C ILE A 268 17.34 11.13 6.63
N ALA A 269 16.09 10.98 6.17
CA ALA A 269 15.74 10.21 4.97
C ALA A 269 16.47 10.68 3.69
N ASN A 270 16.94 11.93 3.66
CA ASN A 270 17.62 12.53 2.52
C ASN A 270 19.11 12.84 2.76
N GLU A 271 19.70 12.44 3.90
CA GLU A 271 21.07 12.82 4.31
C GLU A 271 21.93 11.57 4.61
N PRO A 272 22.40 10.83 3.59
CA PRO A 272 23.08 9.54 3.75
C PRO A 272 24.38 9.60 4.58
N GLN A 273 25.04 10.77 4.64
CA GLN A 273 26.23 11.02 5.46
C GLN A 273 25.98 10.92 6.98
N VAL A 274 24.71 10.94 7.42
CA VAL A 274 24.33 10.83 8.84
C VAL A 274 24.37 9.37 9.32
N ILE A 275 24.30 8.39 8.41
CA ILE A 275 24.12 6.97 8.71
C ILE A 275 25.24 6.39 9.60
N PRO A 276 26.54 6.60 9.34
CA PRO A 276 27.61 6.06 10.19
C PRO A 276 27.55 6.56 11.63
N ALA A 277 27.16 7.82 11.83
CA ALA A 277 27.04 8.42 13.16
C ALA A 277 25.86 7.83 13.97
N LEU A 278 24.74 7.53 13.31
CA LEU A 278 23.59 6.88 13.95
C LEU A 278 23.91 5.42 14.34
N ILE A 279 24.61 4.68 13.48
CA ILE A 279 25.05 3.32 13.78
C ILE A 279 26.02 3.31 14.98
N GLY A 280 26.96 4.27 15.04
CA GLY A 280 27.90 4.41 16.15
C GLY A 280 27.25 4.67 17.51
N LEU A 281 25.99 5.12 17.53
CA LEU A 281 25.18 5.38 18.73
C LEU A 281 24.07 4.35 18.96
N ASN A 282 24.08 3.24 18.20
CA ASN A 282 23.07 2.19 18.24
C ASN A 282 21.63 2.69 17.92
N LEU A 283 21.53 3.74 17.10
CA LEU A 283 20.26 4.32 16.64
C LEU A 283 19.85 3.71 15.30
N THR A 284 19.59 2.40 15.32
CA THR A 284 19.42 1.57 14.10
C THR A 284 17.97 1.42 13.65
N SER A 285 17.01 2.02 14.36
CA SER A 285 15.59 1.99 14.03
C SER A 285 14.91 3.35 14.25
N SER A 286 13.78 3.56 13.58
CA SER A 286 12.93 4.74 13.79
C SER A 286 12.45 4.87 15.24
N ASN A 287 12.35 3.75 15.98
CA ASN A 287 12.01 3.78 17.41
C ASN A 287 13.18 4.28 18.25
N THR A 288 14.38 3.73 18.04
CA THR A 288 15.58 4.12 18.79
C THR A 288 15.95 5.58 18.53
N ILE A 289 15.85 6.06 17.29
CA ILE A 289 16.10 7.46 16.89
C ILE A 289 15.07 8.41 17.54
N ALA A 290 13.81 7.99 17.64
CA ALA A 290 12.76 8.77 18.27
C ALA A 290 12.90 8.85 19.79
N SER A 291 13.35 7.78 20.42
CA SER A 291 13.58 7.72 21.87
C SER A 291 14.88 8.40 22.32
N THR A 292 15.78 8.76 21.39
CA THR A 292 17.01 9.50 21.72
C THR A 292 16.69 10.90 22.19
N SER A 293 17.42 11.37 23.21
CA SER A 293 17.29 12.73 23.70
C SER A 293 17.69 13.75 22.63
N GLN A 294 17.06 14.92 22.65
CA GLN A 294 17.40 16.02 21.75
C GLN A 294 18.90 16.30 21.69
N PRO A 295 19.62 16.44 22.82
CA PRO A 295 21.02 16.84 22.78
C PRO A 295 21.88 15.73 22.14
N ALA A 296 21.57 14.47 22.44
CA ALA A 296 22.28 13.33 21.86
C ALA A 296 22.05 13.22 20.35
N PHE A 297 20.81 13.45 19.89
CA PHE A 297 20.50 13.46 18.45
C PHE A 297 21.20 14.61 17.73
N VAL A 298 21.10 15.84 18.25
CA VAL A 298 21.75 17.02 17.67
C VAL A 298 23.27 16.89 17.66
N GLN A 299 23.85 16.29 18.70
CA GLN A 299 25.28 16.00 18.76
C GLN A 299 25.69 14.94 17.73
N ALA A 300 24.88 13.89 17.55
CA ALA A 300 25.11 12.83 16.57
C ALA A 300 25.08 13.32 15.13
N THR A 301 24.19 14.26 14.82
CA THR A 301 23.93 14.73 13.45
C THR A 301 24.57 16.09 13.16
N LYS A 302 25.39 16.60 14.09
CA LYS A 302 26.00 17.94 14.04
C LYS A 302 26.83 18.12 12.78
N GLY A 303 26.44 19.07 11.93
CA GLY A 303 27.15 19.39 10.69
C GLY A 303 26.94 18.37 9.55
N LEU A 304 26.14 17.33 9.78
CA LEU A 304 25.81 16.29 8.80
C LEU A 304 24.43 16.47 8.17
N ILE A 305 23.53 17.21 8.82
CA ILE A 305 22.23 17.62 8.29
C ILE A 305 22.31 19.09 7.87
N SER A 306 21.72 19.45 6.72
CA SER A 306 21.66 20.84 6.26
C SER A 306 21.14 21.80 7.36
N LYS A 307 21.71 23.02 7.44
CA LYS A 307 21.58 23.99 8.55
C LYS A 307 20.14 24.39 8.96
N ARG A 308 19.10 23.94 8.25
CA ARG A 308 17.69 24.15 8.63
C ARG A 308 17.20 23.30 9.82
N ALA A 309 17.94 22.28 10.25
CA ALA A 309 17.35 21.22 11.08
C ALA A 309 18.18 20.87 12.33
N PRO A 310 18.20 21.73 13.35
CA PRO A 310 17.90 21.19 14.69
C PRO A 310 17.08 22.10 15.63
N LYS A 311 17.01 23.42 15.38
CA LYS A 311 16.24 24.36 16.24
C LYS A 311 14.74 24.24 15.99
N GLU A 312 14.30 24.20 14.73
CA GLU A 312 12.87 24.06 14.37
C GLU A 312 12.29 22.69 14.69
N LEU A 313 13.13 21.65 14.75
CA LEU A 313 12.75 20.28 15.12
C LEU A 313 12.42 20.12 16.62
N HIS A 314 12.62 21.17 17.42
CA HIS A 314 12.49 21.09 18.87
C HIS A 314 11.91 22.31 19.58
N THR A 315 11.88 23.47 18.95
CA THR A 315 11.10 24.57 19.50
C THR A 315 9.64 24.19 19.39
N ASN A 316 9.02 23.91 20.54
CA ASN A 316 7.57 23.87 20.76
C ASN A 316 6.86 25.21 20.43
N GLU A 317 7.48 26.09 19.64
CA GLU A 317 6.93 27.38 19.27
C GLU A 317 6.12 27.22 17.98
N THR A 318 4.96 26.57 18.12
CA THR A 318 3.80 26.99 17.35
C THR A 318 3.47 28.42 17.79
N ASN A 319 3.86 29.41 16.99
CA ASN A 319 2.97 30.53 16.74
C ASN A 319 1.89 30.06 15.75
#